data_AF-A0A416GID2-F1
#
_entry.id   AF-A0A416GID2-F1
#
_cell.length_a   1.000
_cell.length_b   1.000
_cell.length_c   1.000
_cell.angle_alpha   90.00
_cell.angle_beta   90.00
_cell.angle_gamma   90.00
#
_symmetry.space_group_name_H-M   'P 1'
#
loop_
_entity.id
_entity.type
_entity.pdbx_description
1 polymer ?
#
loop_
_entity_poly.entity_id
_entity_poly.type
_entity_poly.pdbx_seq_one_letter_code
_entity_poly.pdbx_strand_id
1 'polypeptide(L)'
;MRKVRIIRLLSFFLLALFALSACREEKKKAELPASKGVPYELLLVVDRAAWESPLGDSLQAVLKGSVPGLPQHEPLFKMLRVFPENYVQMYTTMRNTMFVEIDSTLQKPRLAVAYNVKARPQVYVELKAPNLNGLEHILMKRRQEIVDYFVESELNLEAERLKQRYHRDTEQAARKTFGYRICVPDEMRSMKQREQFLWASTDLNEKDLNLVMYTFPYEPTADFSEVNYWIAKRDSALKKNIPGSRPDQWMTTTWEEDRPIVSMRERVIGNRQAWEVRGLWELRHGGIGGPFVSLARIDTPENKVIVCEGFVYSPRTDKRNLMRRMEAALRTLEKIKK
;
A
#
# COMPACT_ATOMS: atom_id res chain seq x y z
N MET A 1 -60.53 34.67 -35.20
CA MET A 1 -60.50 34.24 -33.77
C MET A 1 -59.60 33.04 -33.46
N ARG A 2 -59.41 32.03 -34.34
CA ARG A 2 -58.53 30.87 -34.08
C ARG A 2 -57.02 31.21 -34.00
N LYS A 3 -56.49 32.10 -34.84
CA LYS A 3 -55.05 32.48 -34.83
C LYS A 3 -54.60 33.17 -33.53
N VAL A 4 -55.45 33.99 -32.91
CA VAL A 4 -55.14 34.71 -31.66
C VAL A 4 -55.10 33.75 -30.45
N ARG A 5 -55.92 32.69 -30.45
CA ARG A 5 -55.86 31.63 -29.42
C ARG A 5 -54.59 30.80 -29.51
N ILE A 6 -54.14 30.48 -30.72
CA ILE A 6 -52.90 29.71 -30.95
C ILE A 6 -51.66 30.51 -30.50
N ILE A 7 -51.61 31.83 -30.77
CA ILE A 7 -50.51 32.69 -30.32
C ILE A 7 -50.49 32.83 -28.78
N ARG A 8 -51.65 32.94 -28.14
CA ARG A 8 -51.75 32.95 -26.66
C ARG A 8 -51.34 31.62 -26.03
N LEU A 9 -51.69 30.49 -26.65
CA LEU A 9 -51.27 29.15 -26.20
C LEU A 9 -49.77 28.92 -26.39
N LEU A 10 -49.18 29.37 -27.51
CA LEU A 10 -47.72 29.30 -27.72
C LEU A 10 -46.96 30.19 -26.75
N SER A 11 -47.47 31.39 -26.44
CA SER A 11 -46.82 32.30 -25.49
C SER A 11 -46.88 31.76 -24.06
N PHE A 12 -47.96 31.08 -23.67
CA PHE A 12 -48.07 30.40 -22.37
C PHE A 12 -47.16 29.17 -22.28
N PHE A 13 -46.99 28.43 -23.38
CA PHE A 13 -46.08 27.29 -23.46
C PHE A 13 -44.60 27.72 -23.43
N LEU A 14 -44.25 28.84 -24.08
CA LEU A 14 -42.90 29.40 -24.00
C LEU A 14 -42.57 29.91 -22.59
N LEU A 15 -43.52 30.55 -21.90
CA LEU A 15 -43.34 31.02 -20.53
C LEU A 15 -43.20 29.86 -19.53
N ALA A 16 -43.91 28.75 -19.75
CA ALA A 16 -43.77 27.51 -18.96
C ALA A 16 -42.42 26.80 -19.22
N LEU A 17 -41.88 26.87 -20.43
CA LEU A 17 -40.55 26.36 -20.76
C LEU A 17 -39.41 27.17 -20.13
N PHE A 18 -39.58 28.50 -19.96
CA PHE A 18 -38.61 29.35 -19.25
C PHE A 18 -38.69 29.23 -17.72
N ALA A 19 -39.84 28.81 -17.17
CA ALA A 19 -39.97 28.53 -15.74
C ALA A 19 -39.32 27.19 -15.31
N LEU A 20 -39.09 26.26 -16.25
CA LEU A 20 -38.45 24.97 -16.00
C LEU A 20 -36.91 25.00 -16.12
N SER A 21 -36.32 26.11 -16.58
CA SER A 21 -34.86 26.28 -16.67
C SER A 21 -34.25 27.04 -15.48
N ALA A 22 -35.06 27.52 -14.54
CA ALA A 22 -34.63 28.28 -13.36
C ALA A 22 -34.81 27.48 -12.06
N CYS A 23 -34.10 26.35 -11.93
CA CYS A 23 -33.62 25.80 -10.65
C CYS A 23 -32.96 24.44 -10.92
N ARG A 24 -31.74 24.49 -11.45
CA ARG A 24 -30.79 23.39 -11.28
C ARG A 24 -29.56 23.97 -10.59
N GLU A 25 -29.71 24.30 -9.31
CA GLU A 25 -28.56 24.35 -8.42
C GLU A 25 -28.00 22.93 -8.35
N GLU A 26 -27.03 22.63 -9.20
CA GLU A 26 -26.08 21.58 -8.89
C GLU A 26 -25.41 21.99 -7.59
N LYS A 27 -25.91 21.45 -6.47
CA LYS A 27 -25.23 21.53 -5.18
C LYS A 27 -23.81 21.01 -5.42
N LYS A 28 -22.84 21.93 -5.51
CA LYS A 28 -21.42 21.61 -5.40
C LYS A 28 -21.29 20.72 -4.16
N LYS A 29 -20.95 19.44 -4.36
CA LYS A 29 -20.67 18.53 -3.24
C LYS A 29 -19.66 19.26 -2.36
N ALA A 30 -20.03 19.51 -1.10
CA ALA A 30 -19.13 20.14 -0.15
C ALA A 30 -17.80 19.38 -0.16
N GLU A 31 -16.69 20.11 -0.33
CA GLU A 31 -15.38 19.50 -0.32
C GLU A 31 -15.13 18.87 1.06
N LEU A 32 -14.77 17.59 1.05
CA LEU A 32 -14.45 16.89 2.28
C LEU A 32 -13.10 17.41 2.82
N PRO A 33 -13.00 17.65 4.14
CA PRO A 33 -11.74 18.06 4.74
C PRO A 33 -10.67 16.97 4.60
N ALA A 34 -9.41 17.34 4.79
CA ALA A 34 -8.31 16.39 4.90
C ALA A 34 -8.49 15.47 6.12
N SER A 35 -8.18 14.18 5.97
CA SER A 35 -8.22 13.24 7.08
C SER A 35 -7.06 13.42 8.05
N LYS A 36 -7.32 13.08 9.32
CA LYS A 36 -6.39 13.16 10.45
C LYS A 36 -5.81 11.79 10.80
N GLY A 37 -4.78 11.80 11.65
CA GLY A 37 -4.10 10.62 12.16
C GLY A 37 -2.70 10.47 11.58
N VAL A 38 -1.80 9.89 12.38
CA VAL A 38 -0.43 9.58 11.96
C VAL A 38 -0.41 8.36 11.03
N PRO A 39 0.68 8.15 10.24
CA PRO A 39 0.75 7.01 9.34
C PRO A 39 0.51 5.68 10.05
N TYR A 40 -0.33 4.83 9.43
CA TYR A 40 -0.73 3.52 9.97
C TYR A 40 -1.36 3.58 11.37
N GLU A 41 -2.02 4.68 11.71
CA GLU A 41 -2.93 4.75 12.86
C GLU A 41 -4.31 4.22 12.48
N LEU A 42 -4.89 3.39 13.35
CA LEU A 42 -6.20 2.79 13.16
C LEU A 42 -7.09 3.08 14.37
N LEU A 43 -8.24 3.71 14.14
CA LEU A 43 -9.28 3.82 15.15
C LEU A 43 -10.16 2.56 15.12
N LEU A 44 -10.22 1.81 16.21
CA LEU A 44 -11.15 0.71 16.43
C LEU A 44 -12.32 1.22 17.29
N VAL A 45 -13.50 1.31 16.71
CA VAL A 45 -14.77 1.52 17.42
C VAL A 45 -15.42 0.16 17.58
N VAL A 46 -15.48 -0.35 18.81
CA VAL A 46 -15.90 -1.73 19.07
C VAL A 46 -16.84 -1.79 20.25
N ASP A 47 -17.90 -2.59 20.13
CA ASP A 47 -18.83 -2.86 21.22
C ASP A 47 -18.11 -3.42 22.44
N ARG A 48 -18.56 -3.02 23.63
CA ARG A 48 -17.95 -3.46 24.90
C ARG A 48 -17.95 -4.97 25.06
N ALA A 49 -19.09 -5.61 24.82
CA ALA A 49 -19.22 -7.06 24.90
C ALA A 49 -18.32 -7.80 23.89
N ALA A 50 -18.08 -7.22 22.71
CA ALA A 50 -17.14 -7.77 21.74
C ALA A 50 -15.69 -7.64 22.23
N TRP A 51 -15.32 -6.47 22.75
CA TRP A 51 -13.98 -6.19 23.24
C TRP A 51 -13.58 -6.99 24.49
N GLU A 52 -14.51 -7.16 25.43
CA GLU A 52 -14.26 -7.87 26.70
C GLU A 52 -14.33 -9.40 26.55
N SER A 53 -14.63 -9.90 25.34
CA SER A 53 -14.62 -11.32 24.98
C SER A 53 -13.32 -11.72 24.28
N PRO A 54 -13.07 -13.02 24.02
CA PRO A 54 -11.90 -13.47 23.25
C PRO A 54 -11.77 -12.82 21.86
N LEU A 55 -12.85 -12.31 21.27
CA LEU A 55 -12.81 -11.54 20.02
C LEU A 55 -11.93 -10.29 20.14
N GLY A 56 -11.85 -9.67 21.32
CA GLY A 56 -10.94 -8.55 21.58
C GLY A 56 -9.48 -8.92 21.34
N ASP A 57 -9.06 -10.10 21.78
CA ASP A 57 -7.72 -10.64 21.55
C ASP A 57 -7.49 -10.98 20.07
N SER A 58 -8.49 -11.58 19.39
CA SER A 58 -8.43 -11.83 17.95
C SER A 58 -8.29 -10.55 17.13
N LEU A 59 -9.02 -9.48 17.48
CA LEU A 59 -8.88 -8.15 16.86
C LEU A 59 -7.47 -7.60 17.05
N GLN A 60 -6.91 -7.73 18.26
CA GLN A 60 -5.54 -7.30 18.52
C GLN A 60 -4.54 -8.11 17.70
N ALA A 61 -4.67 -9.43 17.64
CA ALA A 61 -3.77 -10.29 16.87
C ALA A 61 -3.80 -9.95 15.37
N VAL A 62 -4.99 -9.67 14.83
CA VAL A 62 -5.15 -9.31 13.40
C VAL A 62 -4.61 -7.91 13.10
N LEU A 63 -4.92 -6.92 13.94
CA LEU A 63 -4.63 -5.50 13.65
C LEU A 63 -3.25 -5.04 14.16
N LYS A 64 -2.68 -5.75 15.14
CA LYS A 64 -1.35 -5.46 15.70
C LYS A 64 -0.33 -6.57 15.42
N GLY A 65 -0.67 -7.57 14.61
CA GLY A 65 0.28 -8.61 14.22
C GLY A 65 1.52 -8.04 13.52
N SER A 66 2.58 -8.87 13.43
CA SER A 66 3.86 -8.47 12.81
C SER A 66 3.69 -8.10 11.34
N VAL A 67 4.37 -7.03 10.92
CA VAL A 67 4.56 -6.75 9.50
C VAL A 67 5.46 -7.84 8.88
N PRO A 68 5.01 -8.53 7.81
CA PRO A 68 5.81 -9.58 7.17
C PRO A 68 7.14 -9.06 6.64
N GLY A 69 8.22 -9.85 6.84
CA GLY A 69 9.55 -9.54 6.33
C GLY A 69 10.38 -8.60 7.22
N LEU A 70 9.90 -8.23 8.40
CA LEU A 70 10.70 -7.52 9.40
C LEU A 70 11.45 -8.50 10.32
N PRO A 71 12.67 -8.16 10.77
CA PRO A 71 13.46 -9.02 11.65
C PRO A 71 12.93 -9.04 13.10
N GLN A 72 12.19 -7.99 13.49
CA GLN A 72 11.62 -7.83 14.83
C GLN A 72 10.11 -7.58 14.70
N HIS A 73 9.35 -7.96 15.73
CA HIS A 73 7.92 -7.71 15.77
C HIS A 73 7.65 -6.19 15.81
N GLU A 74 7.08 -5.67 14.73
CA GLU A 74 6.51 -4.32 14.69
C GLU A 74 5.05 -4.42 14.23
N PRO A 75 4.10 -3.83 14.99
CA PRO A 75 2.67 -4.04 14.75
C PRO A 75 2.23 -3.40 13.43
N LEU A 76 1.28 -4.02 12.72
CA LEU A 76 0.70 -3.48 11.48
C LEU A 76 0.15 -2.06 11.65
N PHE A 77 -0.62 -1.81 12.72
CA PHE A 77 -1.20 -0.51 13.03
C PHE A 77 -0.90 -0.04 14.45
N LYS A 78 -0.76 1.28 14.61
CA LYS A 78 -0.92 1.93 15.92
C LYS A 78 -2.42 2.04 16.19
N MET A 79 -2.95 1.16 17.03
CA MET A 79 -4.38 1.07 17.28
C MET A 79 -4.82 1.98 18.44
N LEU A 80 -5.80 2.84 18.18
CA LEU A 80 -6.57 3.55 19.20
C LEU A 80 -7.95 2.90 19.30
N ARG A 81 -8.43 2.60 20.51
CA ARG A 81 -9.72 1.93 20.71
C ARG A 81 -10.68 2.80 21.50
N VAL A 82 -11.92 2.90 21.03
CA VAL A 82 -13.04 3.57 21.70
C VAL A 82 -14.29 2.69 21.68
N PHE A 83 -15.18 2.91 22.63
CA PHE A 83 -16.52 2.31 22.61
C PHE A 83 -17.48 3.23 21.84
N PRO A 84 -18.60 2.73 21.29
CA PRO A 84 -19.54 3.54 20.52
C PRO A 84 -20.00 4.81 21.23
N GLU A 85 -20.25 4.74 22.54
CA GLU A 85 -20.65 5.89 23.36
C GLU A 85 -19.61 7.02 23.42
N ASN A 86 -18.34 6.70 23.12
CA ASN A 86 -17.22 7.64 23.11
C ASN A 86 -16.78 8.03 21.69
N TYR A 87 -17.49 7.58 20.64
CA TYR A 87 -17.21 7.96 19.27
C TYR A 87 -17.76 9.36 18.97
N VAL A 88 -16.93 10.38 19.26
CA VAL A 88 -17.27 11.81 19.12
C VAL A 88 -16.70 12.43 17.84
N GLN A 89 -17.11 13.67 17.53
CA GLN A 89 -16.78 14.41 16.31
C GLN A 89 -15.28 14.45 15.94
N MET A 90 -14.37 14.47 16.92
CA MET A 90 -12.93 14.50 16.61
C MET A 90 -12.45 13.23 15.89
N TYR A 91 -13.13 12.10 16.11
CA TYR A 91 -12.81 10.80 15.51
C TYR A 91 -13.38 10.63 14.11
N THR A 92 -14.41 11.40 13.72
CA THR A 92 -15.08 11.22 12.43
C THR A 92 -14.19 11.56 11.24
N THR A 93 -13.11 12.31 11.46
CA THR A 93 -12.14 12.65 10.39
C THR A 93 -10.89 11.78 10.39
N MET A 94 -10.82 10.74 11.25
CA MET A 94 -9.69 9.79 11.26
C MET A 94 -9.55 9.08 9.91
N ARG A 95 -8.31 8.91 9.44
CA ARG A 95 -8.01 8.32 8.12
C ARG A 95 -8.48 6.86 8.01
N ASN A 96 -8.18 6.06 9.03
CA ASN A 96 -8.54 4.64 9.06
C ASN A 96 -9.43 4.37 10.28
N THR A 97 -10.60 3.79 10.05
CA THR A 97 -11.51 3.41 11.14
C THR A 97 -12.12 2.05 10.88
N MET A 98 -12.10 1.19 11.89
CA MET A 98 -12.82 -0.09 11.89
C MET A 98 -13.95 0.00 12.92
N PHE A 99 -15.17 -0.30 12.50
CA PHE A 99 -16.33 -0.47 13.36
C PHE A 99 -16.60 -1.95 13.55
N VAL A 100 -16.78 -2.40 14.79
CA VAL A 100 -17.09 -3.79 15.14
C VAL A 100 -18.29 -3.82 16.07
N GLU A 101 -19.41 -4.34 15.57
CA GLU A 101 -20.72 -4.21 16.22
C GLU A 101 -21.47 -5.55 16.23
N ILE A 102 -22.14 -5.84 17.35
CA ILE A 102 -23.10 -6.91 17.48
C ILE A 102 -24.47 -6.34 17.13
N ASP A 103 -25.01 -6.78 15.99
CA ASP A 103 -26.33 -6.37 15.51
C ASP A 103 -27.23 -7.60 15.40
N SER A 104 -28.03 -7.83 16.46
CA SER A 104 -28.93 -8.97 16.57
C SER A 104 -30.06 -8.98 15.54
N THR A 105 -30.27 -7.88 14.81
CA THR A 105 -31.27 -7.80 13.73
C THR A 105 -30.77 -8.41 12.43
N LEU A 106 -29.45 -8.61 12.29
CA LEU A 106 -28.86 -9.27 11.13
C LEU A 106 -29.15 -10.77 11.14
N GLN A 107 -29.32 -11.33 9.95
CA GLN A 107 -29.40 -12.79 9.79
C GLN A 107 -28.02 -13.44 9.62
N LYS A 108 -27.03 -12.70 9.10
CA LYS A 108 -25.69 -13.18 8.78
C LYS A 108 -24.63 -12.11 9.03
N PRO A 109 -23.37 -12.48 9.31
CA PRO A 109 -22.26 -11.54 9.40
C PRO A 109 -22.08 -10.74 8.10
N ARG A 110 -21.68 -9.47 8.23
CA ARG A 110 -21.46 -8.54 7.13
C ARG A 110 -20.13 -7.80 7.34
N LEU A 111 -19.34 -7.74 6.27
CA LEU A 111 -18.20 -6.83 6.14
C LEU A 111 -18.54 -5.81 5.06
N ALA A 112 -18.49 -4.53 5.40
CA ALA A 112 -18.69 -3.43 4.46
C ALA A 112 -17.48 -2.48 4.49
N VAL A 113 -17.20 -1.83 3.37
CA VAL A 113 -16.12 -0.84 3.27
C VAL A 113 -16.66 0.42 2.63
N ALA A 114 -16.31 1.57 3.21
CA ALA A 114 -16.66 2.87 2.68
C ALA A 114 -15.40 3.76 2.59
N TYR A 115 -15.35 4.58 1.54
CA TYR A 115 -14.22 5.48 1.30
C TYR A 115 -14.69 6.93 1.32
N ASN A 116 -13.84 7.82 1.83
CA ASN A 116 -14.05 9.26 1.81
C ASN A 116 -15.43 9.68 2.35
N VAL A 117 -15.81 9.16 3.53
CA VAL A 117 -17.16 9.37 4.11
C VAL A 117 -17.30 10.77 4.71
N LYS A 118 -16.31 11.19 5.49
CA LYS A 118 -16.26 12.47 6.23
C LYS A 118 -14.97 13.26 6.00
N ALA A 119 -13.92 12.62 5.47
CA ALA A 119 -12.64 13.24 5.16
C ALA A 119 -11.97 12.53 3.97
N ARG A 120 -10.90 13.10 3.39
CA ARG A 120 -10.16 12.50 2.27
C ARG A 120 -8.63 12.51 2.50
N PRO A 121 -7.90 11.42 2.18
CA PRO A 121 -8.43 10.07 1.94
C PRO A 121 -8.95 9.46 3.25
N GLN A 122 -9.98 8.63 3.20
CA GLN A 122 -10.49 7.94 4.39
C GLN A 122 -11.00 6.54 4.04
N VAL A 123 -10.77 5.57 4.93
CA VAL A 123 -11.28 4.20 4.84
C VAL A 123 -11.99 3.83 6.11
N TYR A 124 -13.26 3.44 5.96
CA TYR A 124 -14.05 2.79 7.00
C TYR A 124 -14.26 1.33 6.66
N VAL A 125 -13.99 0.45 7.62
CA VAL A 125 -14.35 -0.96 7.53
C VAL A 125 -15.36 -1.26 8.62
N GLU A 126 -16.53 -1.74 8.25
CA GLU A 126 -17.59 -2.11 9.18
C GLU A 126 -17.71 -3.63 9.22
N LEU A 127 -17.58 -4.19 10.42
CA LEU A 127 -17.77 -5.59 10.71
C LEU A 127 -18.95 -5.75 11.66
N LYS A 128 -20.06 -6.28 11.14
CA LYS A 128 -21.27 -6.51 11.94
C LYS A 128 -21.66 -7.97 11.92
N ALA A 129 -22.17 -8.51 13.03
CA ALA A 129 -22.76 -9.85 13.04
C ALA A 129 -23.84 -10.00 14.12
N PRO A 130 -24.68 -11.03 14.04
CA PRO A 130 -25.77 -11.25 15.01
C PRO A 130 -25.28 -11.58 16.42
N ASN A 131 -24.04 -12.07 16.54
CA ASN A 131 -23.42 -12.49 17.80
C ASN A 131 -21.89 -12.55 17.67
N LEU A 132 -21.21 -12.78 18.79
CA LEU A 132 -19.74 -12.87 18.89
C LEU A 132 -19.14 -13.93 17.97
N ASN A 133 -19.74 -15.13 17.88
CA ASN A 133 -19.24 -16.20 17.02
C ASN A 133 -19.28 -15.80 15.55
N GLY A 134 -20.32 -15.08 15.14
CA GLY A 134 -20.44 -14.52 13.80
C GLY A 134 -19.33 -13.52 13.49
N LEU A 135 -19.01 -12.61 14.42
CA LEU A 135 -17.91 -11.64 14.31
C LEU A 135 -16.55 -12.33 14.20
N GLU A 136 -16.27 -13.29 15.09
CA GLU A 136 -15.02 -14.06 15.10
C GLU A 136 -14.82 -14.80 13.77
N HIS A 137 -15.87 -15.48 13.30
CA HIS A 137 -15.82 -16.22 12.05
C HIS A 137 -15.47 -15.32 10.86
N ILE A 138 -16.14 -14.17 10.70
CA ILE A 138 -15.88 -13.28 9.58
C ILE A 138 -14.54 -12.55 9.70
N LEU A 139 -14.13 -12.16 10.92
CA LEU A 139 -12.82 -11.57 11.19
C LEU A 139 -11.72 -12.54 10.75
N MET A 140 -11.74 -13.77 11.23
CA MET A 140 -10.69 -14.74 10.94
C MET A 140 -10.70 -15.18 9.48
N LYS A 141 -11.88 -15.35 8.87
CA LYS A 141 -12.03 -15.71 7.47
C LYS A 141 -11.51 -14.62 6.52
N ARG A 142 -11.69 -13.34 6.86
CA ARG A 142 -11.35 -12.19 5.99
C ARG A 142 -10.22 -11.31 6.54
N ARG A 143 -9.44 -11.79 7.51
CA ARG A 143 -8.40 -11.03 8.21
C ARG A 143 -7.42 -10.31 7.28
N GLN A 144 -6.92 -11.00 6.25
CA GLN A 144 -5.95 -10.42 5.32
C GLN A 144 -6.58 -9.28 4.50
N GLU A 145 -7.83 -9.47 4.07
CA GLU A 145 -8.55 -8.47 3.31
C GLU A 145 -8.85 -7.21 4.15
N ILE A 146 -9.25 -7.41 5.41
CA ILE A 146 -9.48 -6.31 6.37
C ILE A 146 -8.21 -5.48 6.56
N VAL A 147 -7.06 -6.14 6.77
CA VAL A 147 -5.77 -5.47 6.89
C VAL A 147 -5.41 -4.75 5.59
N ASP A 148 -5.59 -5.41 4.45
CA ASP A 148 -5.23 -4.86 3.13
C ASP A 148 -6.02 -3.57 2.84
N TYR A 149 -7.32 -3.45 3.21
CA TYR A 149 -8.07 -2.20 3.00
C TYR A 149 -7.39 -0.96 3.58
N PHE A 150 -6.81 -1.07 4.76
CA PHE A 150 -6.12 0.05 5.42
C PHE A 150 -4.68 0.21 4.93
N VAL A 151 -3.93 -0.89 4.81
CA VAL A 151 -2.53 -0.86 4.35
C VAL A 151 -2.44 -0.30 2.94
N GLU A 152 -3.31 -0.74 2.03
CA GLU A 152 -3.34 -0.27 0.64
C GLU A 152 -3.67 1.22 0.56
N SER A 153 -4.56 1.72 1.42
CA SER A 153 -4.90 3.14 1.45
C SER A 153 -3.72 4.01 1.89
N GLU A 154 -3.01 3.61 2.94
CA GLU A 154 -1.80 4.30 3.42
C GLU A 154 -0.68 4.28 2.38
N LEU A 155 -0.44 3.12 1.75
CA LEU A 155 0.57 2.98 0.71
C LEU A 155 0.25 3.82 -0.52
N ASN A 156 -1.02 3.88 -0.93
CA ASN A 156 -1.45 4.72 -2.05
C ASN A 156 -1.31 6.20 -1.71
N LEU A 157 -1.67 6.64 -0.51
CA LEU A 157 -1.45 8.02 -0.07
C LEU A 157 0.04 8.39 -0.13
N GLU A 158 0.93 7.54 0.37
CA GLU A 158 2.36 7.79 0.34
C GLU A 158 2.91 7.78 -1.09
N ALA A 159 2.44 6.86 -1.95
CA ALA A 159 2.80 6.83 -3.36
C ALA A 159 2.37 8.11 -4.10
N GLU A 160 1.18 8.66 -3.79
CA GLU A 160 0.73 9.94 -4.35
C GLU A 160 1.59 11.12 -3.87
N ARG A 161 2.03 11.13 -2.60
CA ARG A 161 2.98 12.14 -2.10
C ARG A 161 4.32 12.06 -2.82
N LEU A 162 4.85 10.85 -3.02
CA LEU A 162 6.09 10.63 -3.77
C LEU A 162 5.94 11.09 -5.23
N LYS A 163 4.79 10.90 -5.87
CA LYS A 163 4.55 11.44 -7.23
C LYS A 163 4.60 12.97 -7.29
N GLN A 164 4.24 13.66 -6.21
CA GLN A 164 4.29 15.12 -6.12
C GLN A 164 5.73 15.62 -5.85
N ARG A 165 6.48 14.91 -5.01
CA ARG A 165 7.84 15.27 -4.61
C ARG A 165 8.73 14.03 -4.53
N TYR A 166 9.66 13.93 -5.47
CA TYR A 166 10.59 12.81 -5.62
C TYR A 166 11.99 13.26 -6.04
N HIS A 167 12.98 12.38 -5.87
CA HIS A 167 14.34 12.62 -6.34
C HIS A 167 14.43 12.51 -7.87
N ARG A 168 14.68 13.64 -8.54
CA ARG A 168 14.61 13.76 -10.00
C ARG A 168 15.69 12.94 -10.71
N ASP A 169 16.91 12.95 -10.21
CA ASP A 169 18.03 12.30 -10.90
C ASP A 169 17.89 10.77 -10.87
N THR A 170 17.34 10.21 -9.78
CA THR A 170 17.03 8.78 -9.69
C THR A 170 15.91 8.40 -10.65
N GLU A 171 14.85 9.21 -10.77
CA GLU A 171 13.79 8.97 -11.74
C GLU A 171 14.32 9.04 -13.18
N GLN A 172 15.16 10.03 -13.48
CA GLN A 172 15.77 10.18 -14.80
C GLN A 172 16.69 9.00 -15.14
N ALA A 173 17.49 8.54 -14.19
CA ALA A 173 18.34 7.36 -14.34
C ALA A 173 17.50 6.10 -14.59
N ALA A 174 16.42 5.89 -13.83
CA ALA A 174 15.52 4.76 -14.03
C ALA A 174 14.84 4.82 -15.41
N ARG A 175 14.38 6.00 -15.81
CA ARG A 175 13.76 6.26 -17.11
C ARG A 175 14.70 5.93 -18.25
N LYS A 176 15.93 6.43 -18.20
CA LYS A 176 16.95 6.23 -19.25
C LYS A 176 17.40 4.78 -19.34
N THR A 177 17.61 4.12 -18.21
CA THR A 177 18.20 2.77 -18.16
C THR A 177 17.15 1.69 -18.43
N PHE A 178 15.92 1.84 -17.93
CA PHE A 178 14.92 0.77 -17.98
C PHE A 178 13.72 1.05 -18.89
N GLY A 179 13.47 2.32 -19.22
CA GLY A 179 12.20 2.75 -19.84
C GLY A 179 11.05 2.84 -18.82
N TYR A 180 11.38 2.96 -17.53
CA TYR A 180 10.41 3.01 -16.43
C TYR A 180 10.62 4.27 -15.60
N ARG A 181 9.50 4.90 -15.23
CA ARG A 181 9.47 5.92 -14.18
C ARG A 181 9.35 5.24 -12.82
N ILE A 182 10.03 5.77 -11.83
CA ILE A 182 9.83 5.47 -10.41
C ILE A 182 10.05 6.75 -9.59
N CYS A 183 9.18 6.98 -8.59
CA CYS A 183 9.25 8.12 -7.69
C CYS A 183 9.73 7.64 -6.32
N VAL A 184 10.95 8.01 -5.97
CA VAL A 184 11.58 7.71 -4.67
C VAL A 184 11.64 8.96 -3.78
N PRO A 185 11.84 8.81 -2.45
CA PRO A 185 12.07 9.94 -1.56
C PRO A 185 13.05 10.95 -2.13
N ASP A 186 12.77 12.25 -1.99
CA ASP A 186 13.59 13.33 -2.53
C ASP A 186 14.94 13.51 -1.79
N GLU A 187 15.06 12.89 -0.62
CA GLU A 187 16.25 12.89 0.23
C GLU A 187 17.35 11.89 -0.19
N MET A 188 17.19 11.17 -1.30
CA MET A 188 18.25 10.31 -1.87
C MET A 188 19.50 11.16 -2.18
N ARG A 189 20.69 10.58 -1.99
CA ARG A 189 21.97 11.29 -2.07
C ARG A 189 23.02 10.58 -2.91
N SER A 190 23.04 9.26 -2.87
CA SER A 190 24.02 8.44 -3.57
C SER A 190 23.35 7.62 -4.65
N MET A 191 24.05 7.38 -5.75
CA MET A 191 23.55 6.59 -6.86
C MET A 191 24.68 5.89 -7.61
N LYS A 192 24.49 4.59 -7.89
CA LYS A 192 25.35 3.75 -8.71
C LYS A 192 24.55 3.23 -9.91
N GLN A 193 25.07 3.46 -11.10
CA GLN A 193 24.48 3.00 -12.36
C GLN A 193 25.41 2.02 -13.07
N ARG A 194 24.86 0.95 -13.60
CA ARG A 194 25.52 -0.03 -14.46
C ARG A 194 24.55 -0.48 -15.54
N GLU A 195 25.02 -1.28 -16.49
CA GLU A 195 24.14 -1.93 -17.45
C GLU A 195 23.05 -2.72 -16.72
N GLN A 196 21.78 -2.41 -17.01
CA GLN A 196 20.61 -3.07 -16.43
C GLN A 196 20.56 -3.05 -14.89
N PHE A 197 21.23 -2.09 -14.24
CA PHE A 197 21.23 -1.98 -12.78
C PHE A 197 21.32 -0.52 -12.31
N LEU A 198 20.53 -0.20 -11.29
CA LEU A 198 20.51 1.07 -10.60
C LEU A 198 20.39 0.82 -9.10
N TRP A 199 21.25 1.46 -8.31
CA TRP A 199 21.11 1.53 -6.86
C TRP A 199 21.17 2.99 -6.44
N ALA A 200 20.16 3.47 -5.73
CA ALA A 200 20.13 4.81 -5.13
C ALA A 200 19.86 4.69 -3.63
N SER A 201 20.50 5.54 -2.83
CA SER A 201 20.36 5.50 -1.38
C SER A 201 20.40 6.89 -0.75
N THR A 202 19.92 6.97 0.49
CA THR A 202 20.11 8.14 1.34
C THR A 202 21.52 8.25 1.92
N ASP A 203 22.28 7.14 1.88
CA ASP A 203 23.65 7.01 2.36
C ASP A 203 23.80 7.43 3.83
N LEU A 204 22.85 7.00 4.65
CA LEU A 204 22.81 7.29 6.08
C LEU A 204 23.37 6.12 6.89
N ASN A 205 23.93 6.41 8.06
CA ASN A 205 24.38 5.35 8.99
C ASN A 205 23.23 4.74 9.82
N GLU A 206 22.05 5.34 9.78
CA GLU A 206 20.83 4.89 10.45
C GLU A 206 19.63 5.39 9.62
N LYS A 207 18.57 4.59 9.52
CA LYS A 207 17.40 4.87 8.66
C LYS A 207 17.77 5.02 7.18
N ASP A 208 18.75 4.26 6.71
CA ASP A 208 19.18 4.31 5.33
C ASP A 208 18.16 3.65 4.40
N LEU A 209 17.61 4.45 3.50
CA LEU A 209 16.64 4.02 2.51
C LEU A 209 17.36 3.72 1.20
N ASN A 210 17.11 2.54 0.65
CA ASN A 210 17.80 2.09 -0.55
C ASN A 210 16.79 1.61 -1.60
N LEU A 211 16.85 2.18 -2.80
CA LEU A 211 16.20 1.65 -4.00
C LEU A 211 17.23 0.88 -4.83
N VAL A 212 16.87 -0.34 -5.23
CA VAL A 212 17.57 -1.10 -6.26
C VAL A 212 16.61 -1.38 -7.41
N MET A 213 17.06 -1.23 -8.65
CA MET A 213 16.35 -1.66 -9.84
C MET A 213 17.27 -2.48 -10.73
N TYR A 214 16.76 -3.56 -11.30
CA TYR A 214 17.47 -4.37 -12.28
C TYR A 214 16.52 -5.13 -13.19
N THR A 215 17.06 -5.59 -14.32
CA THR A 215 16.32 -6.44 -15.25
C THR A 215 17.03 -7.76 -15.49
N PHE A 216 16.28 -8.79 -15.84
CA PHE A 216 16.81 -10.04 -16.40
C PHE A 216 15.90 -10.54 -17.52
N PRO A 217 16.39 -11.42 -18.42
CA PRO A 217 15.58 -11.96 -19.51
C PRO A 217 14.32 -12.67 -19.02
N TYR A 218 13.19 -12.47 -19.69
CA TYR A 218 11.98 -13.22 -19.43
C TYR A 218 12.09 -14.64 -20.01
N GLU A 219 11.80 -15.64 -19.19
CA GLU A 219 11.83 -17.06 -19.55
C GLU A 219 10.39 -17.61 -19.43
N PRO A 220 9.66 -17.83 -20.54
CA PRO A 220 8.26 -18.25 -20.49
C PRO A 220 8.02 -19.60 -19.81
N THR A 221 9.06 -20.44 -19.75
CA THR A 221 9.02 -21.77 -19.12
C THR A 221 9.38 -21.74 -17.63
N ALA A 222 9.73 -20.57 -17.08
CA ALA A 222 10.04 -20.44 -15.66
C ALA A 222 8.78 -20.57 -14.81
N ASP A 223 8.90 -21.23 -13.67
CA ASP A 223 7.84 -21.26 -12.67
C ASP A 223 7.93 -20.02 -11.78
N PHE A 224 7.06 -19.04 -12.03
CA PHE A 224 6.99 -17.81 -11.24
C PHE A 224 6.33 -17.98 -9.87
N SER A 225 5.77 -19.16 -9.58
CA SER A 225 5.25 -19.52 -8.25
C SER A 225 6.35 -20.04 -7.32
N GLU A 226 7.53 -20.37 -7.86
CA GLU A 226 8.68 -20.84 -7.09
C GLU A 226 9.48 -19.67 -6.49
N VAL A 227 9.47 -19.56 -5.17
CA VAL A 227 10.19 -18.48 -4.47
C VAL A 227 11.70 -18.51 -4.74
N ASN A 228 12.28 -19.70 -4.87
CA ASN A 228 13.71 -19.89 -5.13
C ASN A 228 14.14 -19.34 -6.49
N TYR A 229 13.25 -19.32 -7.49
CA TYR A 229 13.52 -18.67 -8.77
C TYR A 229 13.80 -17.18 -8.57
N TRP A 230 12.94 -16.49 -7.83
CA TRP A 230 13.07 -15.06 -7.54
C TRP A 230 14.30 -14.73 -6.72
N ILE A 231 14.59 -15.54 -5.69
CA ILE A 231 15.77 -15.37 -4.84
C ILE A 231 17.06 -15.60 -5.63
N ALA A 232 17.12 -16.60 -6.50
CA ALA A 232 18.28 -16.83 -7.35
C ALA A 232 18.57 -15.65 -8.29
N LYS A 233 17.53 -15.07 -8.92
CA LYS A 233 17.68 -13.89 -9.79
C LYS A 233 18.10 -12.66 -8.98
N ARG A 234 17.52 -12.46 -7.78
CA ARG A 234 17.89 -11.38 -6.85
C ARG A 234 19.35 -11.49 -6.42
N ASP A 235 19.75 -12.61 -5.81
CA ASP A 235 21.08 -12.79 -5.22
C ASP A 235 22.17 -12.73 -6.30
N SER A 236 21.90 -13.19 -7.53
CA SER A 236 22.79 -13.01 -8.68
C SER A 236 23.00 -11.53 -9.03
N ALA A 237 21.92 -10.74 -9.11
CA ALA A 237 21.99 -9.32 -9.42
C ALA A 237 22.71 -8.53 -8.31
N LEU A 238 22.42 -8.83 -7.04
CA LEU A 238 23.01 -8.13 -5.90
C LEU A 238 24.48 -8.49 -5.69
N LYS A 239 24.86 -9.77 -5.82
CA LYS A 239 26.27 -10.21 -5.72
C LYS A 239 27.19 -9.47 -6.69
N LYS A 240 26.74 -9.29 -7.94
CA LYS A 240 27.51 -8.59 -8.98
C LYS A 240 27.68 -7.09 -8.70
N ASN A 241 26.68 -6.47 -8.05
CA ASN A 241 26.52 -5.01 -8.06
C ASN A 241 26.67 -4.33 -6.70
N ILE A 242 26.46 -5.04 -5.59
CA ILE A 242 26.56 -4.53 -4.21
C ILE A 242 27.61 -5.37 -3.45
N PRO A 243 28.92 -5.14 -3.74
CA PRO A 243 29.99 -5.78 -2.99
C PRO A 243 30.11 -5.15 -1.59
N GLY A 244 30.66 -5.91 -0.65
CA GLY A 244 31.10 -5.37 0.63
C GLY A 244 32.49 -4.73 0.57
N SER A 245 33.04 -4.44 1.74
CA SER A 245 34.39 -3.88 1.89
C SER A 245 35.50 -4.84 1.47
N ARG A 246 35.23 -6.16 1.51
CA ARG A 246 36.16 -7.23 1.14
C ARG A 246 35.67 -8.04 -0.06
N PRO A 247 36.56 -8.67 -0.83
CA PRO A 247 36.18 -9.44 -2.03
C PRO A 247 35.23 -10.62 -1.77
N ASP A 248 35.24 -11.18 -0.56
CA ASP A 248 34.38 -12.28 -0.13
C ASP A 248 33.02 -11.81 0.41
N GLN A 249 32.76 -10.50 0.43
CA GLN A 249 31.51 -9.92 0.93
C GLN A 249 30.64 -9.41 -0.22
N TRP A 250 29.34 -9.72 -0.15
CA TRP A 250 28.34 -9.18 -1.06
C TRP A 250 26.96 -9.24 -0.44
N MET A 251 26.04 -8.40 -0.92
CA MET A 251 24.66 -8.43 -0.47
C MET A 251 23.93 -9.67 -1.04
N THR A 252 23.20 -10.36 -0.18
CA THR A 252 22.42 -11.56 -0.51
C THR A 252 21.14 -11.59 0.34
N THR A 253 20.21 -12.50 0.03
CA THR A 253 19.07 -12.84 0.90
C THR A 253 19.59 -13.58 2.12
N THR A 254 18.98 -13.41 3.30
CA THR A 254 19.29 -14.21 4.50
C THR A 254 18.69 -15.61 4.35
N TRP A 255 19.49 -16.63 4.67
CA TRP A 255 19.12 -18.04 4.61
C TRP A 255 19.22 -18.68 5.99
N GLU A 256 18.29 -19.59 6.30
CA GLU A 256 18.27 -20.43 7.49
C GLU A 256 17.95 -21.87 7.06
N GLU A 257 18.79 -22.84 7.44
CA GLU A 257 18.61 -24.26 7.09
C GLU A 257 18.30 -24.49 5.59
N ASP A 258 19.11 -23.89 4.70
CA ASP A 258 18.95 -23.95 3.24
C ASP A 258 17.62 -23.41 2.70
N ARG A 259 16.92 -22.57 3.48
CA ARG A 259 15.70 -21.87 3.06
C ARG A 259 15.86 -20.36 3.17
N PRO A 260 15.43 -19.57 2.16
CA PRO A 260 15.46 -18.12 2.27
C PRO A 260 14.38 -17.65 3.26
N ILE A 261 14.73 -16.71 4.15
CA ILE A 261 13.78 -16.13 5.10
C ILE A 261 12.96 -15.05 4.39
N VAL A 262 12.00 -15.50 3.59
CA VAL A 262 11.20 -14.65 2.72
C VAL A 262 9.73 -15.10 2.68
N SER A 263 8.85 -14.17 2.32
CA SER A 263 7.47 -14.45 1.95
C SER A 263 7.22 -13.91 0.56
N MET A 264 6.54 -14.68 -0.28
CA MET A 264 6.17 -14.28 -1.63
C MET A 264 4.66 -14.21 -1.79
N ARG A 265 4.18 -13.21 -2.52
CA ARG A 265 2.77 -13.08 -2.92
C ARG A 265 2.67 -12.56 -4.34
N GLU A 266 1.75 -13.13 -5.10
CA GLU A 266 1.29 -12.50 -6.32
C GLU A 266 0.24 -11.43 -5.98
N ARG A 267 0.35 -10.25 -6.60
CA ARG A 267 -0.53 -9.11 -6.36
C ARG A 267 -0.87 -8.41 -7.67
N VAL A 268 -2.00 -7.70 -7.68
CA VAL A 268 -2.32 -6.72 -8.74
C VAL A 268 -2.09 -5.32 -8.16
N ILE A 269 -1.07 -4.62 -8.64
CA ILE A 269 -0.68 -3.28 -8.19
C ILE A 269 -0.79 -2.32 -9.38
N GLY A 270 -1.67 -1.32 -9.28
CA GLY A 270 -1.88 -0.34 -10.37
C GLY A 270 -2.36 -1.00 -11.67
N ASN A 271 -3.29 -1.95 -11.56
CA ASN A 271 -3.84 -2.76 -12.67
C ASN A 271 -2.81 -3.61 -13.41
N ARG A 272 -1.67 -3.92 -12.78
CA ARG A 272 -0.63 -4.78 -13.33
C ARG A 272 -0.30 -5.88 -12.33
N GLN A 273 -0.22 -7.11 -12.84
CA GLN A 273 0.29 -8.24 -12.08
C GLN A 273 1.73 -7.94 -11.64
N ALA A 274 2.05 -8.30 -10.40
CA ALA A 274 3.37 -8.17 -9.83
C ALA A 274 3.64 -9.31 -8.84
N TRP A 275 4.89 -9.75 -8.78
CA TRP A 275 5.36 -10.66 -7.75
C TRP A 275 6.04 -9.84 -6.66
N GLU A 276 5.47 -9.89 -5.47
CA GLU A 276 6.01 -9.24 -4.28
C GLU A 276 6.81 -10.26 -3.47
N VAL A 277 8.07 -9.96 -3.19
CA VAL A 277 8.90 -10.74 -2.26
C VAL A 277 9.29 -9.83 -1.10
N ARG A 278 9.09 -10.29 0.12
CA ARG A 278 9.55 -9.62 1.34
C ARG A 278 10.47 -10.54 2.10
N GLY A 279 11.50 -10.00 2.75
CA GLY A 279 12.34 -10.81 3.61
C GLY A 279 13.52 -10.04 4.14
N LEU A 280 14.55 -10.78 4.53
CA LEU A 280 15.77 -10.21 5.09
C LEU A 280 16.92 -10.28 4.10
N TRP A 281 17.68 -9.20 4.01
CA TRP A 281 18.95 -9.15 3.32
C TRP A 281 20.07 -9.15 4.34
N GLU A 282 21.22 -9.67 3.93
CA GLU A 282 22.46 -9.59 4.69
C GLU A 282 23.63 -9.27 3.77
N LEU A 283 24.66 -8.63 4.32
CA LEU A 283 25.98 -8.62 3.72
C LEU A 283 26.68 -9.90 4.15
N ARG A 284 26.83 -10.86 3.23
CA ARG A 284 27.48 -12.14 3.51
C ARG A 284 28.88 -11.90 4.07
N HIS A 285 29.21 -12.56 5.18
CA HIS A 285 30.46 -12.37 5.93
C HIS A 285 30.71 -10.92 6.42
N GLY A 286 29.66 -10.08 6.45
CA GLY A 286 29.71 -8.67 6.82
C GLY A 286 29.00 -8.30 8.12
N GLY A 287 28.15 -9.18 8.65
CA GLY A 287 27.49 -8.97 9.95
C GLY A 287 26.45 -7.84 9.98
N ILE A 288 26.03 -7.34 8.82
CA ILE A 288 24.97 -6.34 8.69
C ILE A 288 23.83 -6.88 7.81
N GLY A 289 22.63 -6.40 8.05
CA GLY A 289 21.44 -6.82 7.32
C GLY A 289 20.23 -5.96 7.66
N GLY A 290 19.09 -6.34 7.10
CA GLY A 290 17.83 -5.64 7.31
C GLY A 290 16.70 -6.18 6.45
N PRO A 291 15.51 -5.57 6.52
CA PRO A 291 14.37 -5.96 5.71
C PRO A 291 14.46 -5.41 4.28
N PHE A 292 13.87 -6.14 3.34
CA PHE A 292 13.60 -5.70 1.98
C PHE A 292 12.17 -6.06 1.53
N VAL A 293 11.69 -5.33 0.53
CA VAL A 293 10.53 -5.66 -0.28
C VAL A 293 10.89 -5.44 -1.74
N SER A 294 10.59 -6.39 -2.61
CA SER A 294 10.77 -6.26 -4.05
C SER A 294 9.46 -6.49 -4.79
N LEU A 295 9.29 -5.76 -5.89
CA LEU A 295 8.21 -5.94 -6.85
C LEU A 295 8.81 -6.26 -8.21
N ALA A 296 8.45 -7.41 -8.76
CA ALA A 296 8.80 -7.82 -10.10
C ALA A 296 7.60 -7.71 -11.05
N ARG A 297 7.84 -7.27 -12.28
CA ARG A 297 6.85 -7.25 -13.36
C ARG A 297 7.45 -7.81 -14.64
N ILE A 298 6.69 -8.64 -15.34
CA ILE A 298 7.05 -9.09 -16.68
C ILE A 298 6.74 -7.97 -17.68
N ASP A 299 7.72 -7.65 -18.51
CA ASP A 299 7.62 -6.72 -19.63
C ASP A 299 7.73 -7.52 -20.95
N THR A 300 6.61 -8.14 -21.34
CA THR A 300 6.54 -9.03 -22.52
C THR A 300 7.01 -8.36 -23.81
N PRO A 301 6.63 -7.10 -24.14
CA PRO A 301 7.13 -6.42 -25.34
C PRO A 301 8.66 -6.28 -25.42
N GLU A 302 9.34 -6.21 -24.28
CA GLU A 302 10.81 -6.05 -24.22
C GLU A 302 11.49 -7.36 -23.79
N ASN A 303 10.76 -8.48 -23.74
CA ASN A 303 11.20 -9.81 -23.32
C ASN A 303 12.07 -9.83 -22.04
N LYS A 304 11.67 -9.05 -21.03
CA LYS A 304 12.43 -8.89 -19.79
C LYS A 304 11.51 -8.90 -18.57
N VAL A 305 12.08 -9.20 -17.41
CA VAL A 305 11.49 -8.93 -16.10
C VAL A 305 12.17 -7.71 -15.52
N ILE A 306 11.39 -6.73 -15.08
CA ILE A 306 11.88 -5.58 -14.32
C ILE A 306 11.61 -5.83 -12.83
N VAL A 307 12.63 -5.67 -12.00
CA VAL A 307 12.53 -5.71 -10.55
C VAL A 307 12.88 -4.35 -10.00
N CYS A 308 12.05 -3.84 -9.09
CA CYS A 308 12.42 -2.76 -8.18
C CYS A 308 12.35 -3.28 -6.74
N GLU A 309 13.33 -2.94 -5.94
CA GLU A 309 13.47 -3.38 -4.56
C GLU A 309 13.78 -2.19 -3.66
N GLY A 310 13.09 -2.15 -2.52
CA GLY A 310 13.38 -1.24 -1.44
C GLY A 310 13.95 -2.03 -0.27
N PHE A 311 15.13 -1.66 0.23
CA PHE A 311 15.67 -2.22 1.45
C PHE A 311 16.07 -1.12 2.43
N VAL A 312 16.10 -1.46 3.72
CA VAL A 312 16.44 -0.53 4.79
C VAL A 312 17.57 -1.07 5.64
N TYR A 313 18.55 -0.21 5.94
CA TYR A 313 19.51 -0.41 7.01
C TYR A 313 19.20 0.53 8.17
N SER A 314 18.74 -0.02 9.30
CA SER A 314 18.47 0.76 10.51
C SER A 314 18.54 -0.15 11.74
N PRO A 315 19.74 -0.47 12.24
CA PRO A 315 19.91 -1.45 13.31
C PRO A 315 19.25 -1.03 14.64
N ARG A 316 19.10 0.27 14.90
CA ARG A 316 18.67 0.79 16.21
C ARG A 316 17.24 1.32 16.27
N THR A 317 16.53 1.38 15.14
CA THR A 317 15.17 1.93 15.11
C THR A 317 14.18 1.02 14.40
N ASP A 318 12.89 1.25 14.69
CA ASP A 318 11.76 0.59 14.02
C ASP A 318 11.82 0.81 12.50
N LYS A 319 11.61 -0.27 11.76
CA LYS A 319 11.80 -0.34 10.30
C LYS A 319 10.49 -0.33 9.54
N ARG A 320 9.34 -0.59 10.18
CA ARG A 320 8.02 -0.67 9.54
C ARG A 320 7.73 0.54 8.67
N ASN A 321 7.78 1.75 9.23
CA ASN A 321 7.43 2.95 8.48
C ASN A 321 8.44 3.27 7.37
N LEU A 322 9.73 2.96 7.58
CA LEU A 322 10.78 3.11 6.56
C LEU A 322 10.53 2.15 5.39
N MET A 323 10.25 0.88 5.69
CA MET A 323 9.90 -0.14 4.71
C MET A 323 8.62 0.20 3.96
N ARG A 324 7.60 0.73 4.63
CA ARG A 324 6.35 1.17 3.99
C ARG A 324 6.55 2.35 3.05
N ARG A 325 7.42 3.31 3.39
CA ARG A 325 7.81 4.41 2.50
C ARG A 325 8.50 3.89 1.24
N MET A 326 9.39 2.90 1.39
CA MET A 326 10.03 2.26 0.24
C MET A 326 9.06 1.42 -0.59
N GLU A 327 8.17 0.66 0.04
CA GLU A 327 7.11 -0.08 -0.65
C GLU A 327 6.21 0.86 -1.48
N ALA A 328 5.82 1.99 -0.91
CA ALA A 328 5.05 3.02 -1.61
C ALA A 328 5.81 3.55 -2.83
N ALA A 329 7.14 3.74 -2.73
CA ALA A 329 7.98 4.13 -3.87
C ALA A 329 7.95 3.07 -4.98
N LEU A 330 8.07 1.78 -4.65
CA LEU A 330 8.02 0.70 -5.65
C LEU A 330 6.68 0.67 -6.41
N ARG A 331 5.58 1.00 -5.73
CA ARG A 331 4.23 1.07 -6.33
C ARG A 331 4.07 2.18 -7.36
N THR A 332 4.96 3.18 -7.36
CA THR A 332 4.99 4.23 -8.38
C THR A 332 5.63 3.78 -9.69
N LEU A 333 6.18 2.56 -9.77
CA LEU A 333 6.81 2.03 -10.98
C LEU A 333 5.81 2.05 -12.14
N GLU A 334 6.18 2.73 -13.23
CA GLU A 334 5.34 2.87 -14.41
C GLU A 334 6.17 2.78 -15.69
N LYS A 335 5.77 1.91 -16.62
CA LYS A 335 6.38 1.85 -17.95
C LYS A 335 6.03 3.13 -18.72
N ILE A 336 7.06 3.78 -19.25
CA ILE A 336 6.89 4.99 -20.07
C ILE A 336 6.36 4.54 -21.44
N LYS A 337 5.21 5.10 -21.85
CA LYS A 337 4.70 4.90 -23.21
C LYS A 337 5.66 5.60 -24.17
N LYS A 338 6.17 4.85 -25.15
CA LYS A 338 6.98 5.40 -26.25
C LYS A 338 6.11 6.32 -27.11
#